data_AF-A0A7W5ZMT2-F1
#
_entry.id   AF-A0A7W5ZMT2-F1
#
_cell.length_a   1.000
_cell.length_b   1.000
_cell.length_c   1.000
_cell.angle_alpha   90.00
_cell.angle_beta   90.00
_cell.angle_gamma   90.00
#
_symmetry.space_group_name_H-M   'P 1'
#
loop_
_entity.id
_entity.type
_entity.pdbx_description
1 polymer ?
#
loop_
_entity_poly.entity_id
_entity_poly.type
_entity_poly.pdbx_seq_one_letter_code
_entity_poly.pdbx_strand_id
1 'polypeptide(L)'
;MRAFINAFFFAILMGLLGGCLYEKGGPLPSDTSTSGGSDTNGGGGSTAALDSLPCGAPTTTNAQNQVCFNTAILPLFLANCATSGCHDSKTAEEGYDLTSYEKIVRKGITAGNAKKSKLYQVIIDTSRERMPPPPNAPMSSDKIQLIASWIDQGAKNITCETSGSTNSTQVASYSKHLVPIFDYYCTGCHNSTTQSGNINLTGYANVQTLAKNGKLYGAITHASGYQPMPSSSLKLSDCQIGLVKKWIDSGMLNN
;
A
#
# COMPACT_ATOMS: atom_id res chain seq x y z
N MET A 1 73.42 -8.12 -13.58
CA MET A 1 73.70 -8.81 -14.85
C MET A 1 72.43 -9.56 -15.24
N ARG A 2 71.89 -9.26 -16.43
CA ARG A 2 70.80 -9.92 -17.17
C ARG A 2 69.35 -9.65 -16.74
N ALA A 3 68.78 -8.73 -17.51
CA ALA A 3 67.36 -8.47 -17.71
C ALA A 3 66.68 -9.60 -18.49
N PHE A 4 65.37 -9.78 -18.29
CA PHE A 4 64.48 -10.35 -19.29
C PHE A 4 63.28 -9.43 -19.47
N ILE A 5 63.24 -8.86 -20.67
CA ILE A 5 62.16 -8.08 -21.27
C ILE A 5 61.15 -9.10 -21.81
N ASN A 6 59.86 -8.91 -21.53
CA ASN A 6 58.82 -9.49 -22.38
C ASN A 6 57.74 -8.43 -22.62
N ALA A 7 57.80 -7.86 -23.82
CA ALA A 7 56.79 -7.01 -24.39
C ALA A 7 55.63 -7.89 -24.87
N PHE A 8 54.41 -7.55 -24.47
CA PHE A 8 53.21 -8.01 -25.17
C PHE A 8 52.33 -6.82 -25.52
N PHE A 9 51.87 -6.89 -26.76
CA PHE A 9 51.27 -5.84 -27.57
C PHE A 9 49.89 -5.37 -27.08
N PHE A 10 49.63 -4.10 -27.42
CA PHE A 10 48.36 -3.39 -27.37
C PHE A 10 47.17 -4.15 -27.98
N ALA A 11 46.02 -4.10 -27.28
CA ALA A 11 44.70 -4.09 -27.92
C ALA A 11 43.75 -3.19 -27.12
N ILE A 12 43.54 -1.98 -27.63
CA ILE A 12 42.48 -1.06 -27.20
C ILE A 12 41.14 -1.70 -27.60
N LEU A 13 40.28 -2.00 -26.62
CA LEU A 13 38.86 -2.25 -26.87
C LEU A 13 38.04 -1.20 -26.12
N MET A 14 37.76 -0.13 -26.85
CA MET A 14 36.81 0.92 -26.50
C MET A 14 35.41 0.35 -26.74
N GLY A 15 34.78 -0.17 -25.68
CA GLY A 15 33.50 -0.85 -25.72
C GLY A 15 32.44 -0.12 -24.88
N LEU A 16 31.73 0.78 -25.55
CA LEU A 16 30.31 1.14 -25.36
C LEU A 16 29.78 1.40 -23.94
N LEU A 17 29.41 2.67 -23.75
CA LEU A 17 28.42 3.15 -22.79
C LEU A 17 27.16 2.27 -22.81
N GLY A 18 27.07 1.34 -21.85
CA GLY A 18 25.81 0.73 -21.45
C GLY A 18 25.01 1.71 -20.61
N GLY A 19 24.45 2.74 -21.26
CA GLY A 19 23.38 3.52 -20.64
C GLY A 19 22.24 2.58 -20.26
N CYS A 20 21.74 2.68 -19.03
CA CYS A 20 20.48 2.06 -18.65
C CYS A 20 19.41 2.57 -19.61
N LEU A 21 19.03 1.74 -20.57
CA LEU A 21 17.86 1.98 -21.39
C LEU A 21 16.67 2.02 -20.42
N TYR A 22 16.10 3.21 -20.30
CA TYR A 22 14.77 3.41 -19.75
C TYR A 22 13.79 2.62 -20.62
N GLU A 23 13.39 1.44 -20.13
CA GLU A 23 12.42 0.59 -20.81
C GLU A 23 11.05 1.28 -20.74
N LYS A 24 10.52 1.64 -21.91
CA LYS A 24 9.15 2.13 -22.08
C LYS A 24 8.20 1.10 -21.44
N GLY A 25 7.26 1.59 -20.64
CA GLY A 25 6.26 0.77 -19.94
C GLY A 25 5.67 -0.30 -20.86
N GLY A 26 5.86 -1.56 -20.47
CA GLY A 26 5.29 -2.71 -21.16
C GLY A 26 3.75 -2.67 -21.14
N PRO A 27 3.10 -3.45 -22.01
CA PRO A 27 1.65 -3.60 -21.99
C PRO A 27 1.19 -4.08 -20.61
N LEU A 28 0.03 -3.60 -20.16
CA LEU A 28 -0.58 -4.01 -18.89
C LEU A 28 -0.62 -5.55 -18.82
N PRO A 29 -0.21 -6.17 -17.69
CA PRO A 29 -0.30 -7.61 -17.51
C PRO A 29 -1.72 -8.11 -17.78
N SER A 30 -1.87 -9.22 -18.51
CA SER A 30 -3.17 -9.82 -18.81
C SER A 30 -3.66 -10.72 -17.67
N ASP A 31 -4.89 -10.53 -17.24
CA ASP A 31 -5.53 -11.24 -16.14
C ASP A 31 -5.81 -12.71 -16.54
N THR A 32 -5.12 -13.68 -15.97
CA THR A 32 -5.61 -15.07 -15.92
C THR A 32 -6.34 -15.27 -14.61
N SER A 33 -7.58 -14.79 -14.54
CA SER A 33 -8.51 -15.12 -13.45
C SER A 33 -9.33 -16.32 -13.88
N THR A 34 -9.08 -17.47 -13.26
CA THR A 34 -9.94 -18.66 -13.40
C THR A 34 -11.14 -18.47 -12.48
N SER A 35 -12.30 -18.22 -13.05
CA SER A 35 -13.58 -18.25 -12.35
C SER A 35 -13.99 -19.71 -12.09
N GLY A 36 -13.84 -20.16 -10.85
CA GLY A 36 -14.48 -21.37 -10.33
C GLY A 36 -15.54 -20.98 -9.31
N GLY A 37 -16.82 -21.10 -9.68
CA GLY A 37 -17.96 -20.60 -8.90
C GLY A 37 -18.59 -21.60 -7.93
N SER A 38 -19.66 -21.17 -7.25
CA SER A 38 -20.94 -21.91 -7.07
C SER A 38 -21.95 -21.07 -6.28
N ASP A 39 -23.17 -20.97 -6.81
CA ASP A 39 -24.34 -20.33 -6.21
C ASP A 39 -25.03 -21.25 -5.18
N THR A 40 -25.68 -20.67 -4.15
CA THR A 40 -27.05 -21.04 -3.73
C THR A 40 -27.75 -19.93 -2.93
N ASN A 41 -28.71 -19.28 -3.59
CA ASN A 41 -30.09 -18.91 -3.20
C ASN A 41 -30.49 -18.39 -1.78
N GLY A 42 -31.22 -17.26 -1.75
CA GLY A 42 -32.41 -17.11 -0.89
C GLY A 42 -32.64 -15.80 -0.11
N GLY A 43 -33.37 -14.83 -0.72
CA GLY A 43 -34.48 -14.14 -0.04
C GLY A 43 -34.30 -12.72 0.54
N GLY A 44 -34.82 -11.71 -0.19
CA GLY A 44 -35.71 -10.69 0.40
C GLY A 44 -35.13 -9.33 0.83
N GLY A 45 -35.29 -8.32 -0.04
CA GLY A 45 -35.69 -6.97 0.38
C GLY A 45 -34.61 -5.93 0.71
N SER A 46 -34.12 -5.22 -0.30
CA SER A 46 -34.02 -3.75 -0.31
C SER A 46 -33.51 -3.28 -1.67
N THR A 47 -34.35 -2.59 -2.43
CA THR A 47 -34.01 -1.96 -3.72
C THR A 47 -33.20 -0.66 -3.56
N ALA A 48 -32.27 -0.62 -2.60
CA ALA A 48 -31.42 0.54 -2.30
C ALA A 48 -29.94 0.18 -2.07
N ALA A 49 -29.42 -0.82 -2.78
CA ALA A 49 -28.02 -1.25 -2.65
C ALA A 49 -27.30 -1.43 -4.01
N LEU A 50 -27.67 -0.64 -5.02
CA LEU A 50 -26.96 -0.60 -6.31
C LEU A 50 -26.07 0.64 -6.48
N ASP A 51 -25.90 1.44 -5.42
CA ASP A 51 -25.27 2.76 -5.52
C ASP A 51 -24.05 3.01 -4.62
N SER A 52 -23.32 1.95 -4.25
CA SER A 52 -21.93 2.13 -3.83
C SER A 52 -21.05 1.15 -4.58
N LEU A 53 -20.00 1.65 -5.23
CA LEU A 53 -18.84 0.85 -5.57
C LEU A 53 -18.11 0.61 -4.23
N PRO A 54 -18.33 -0.52 -3.52
CA PRO A 54 -18.05 -0.59 -2.08
C PRO A 54 -16.55 -0.78 -1.78
N CYS A 55 -15.68 -0.71 -2.80
CA CYS A 55 -14.28 -1.11 -2.69
C CYS A 55 -13.32 0.06 -2.52
N GLY A 56 -13.81 1.30 -2.49
CA GLY A 56 -12.98 2.50 -2.40
C GLY A 56 -12.34 2.70 -1.02
N ALA A 57 -12.97 2.26 0.06
CA ALA A 57 -12.47 2.44 1.42
C ALA A 57 -12.32 1.10 2.16
N PRO A 58 -11.33 0.96 3.04
CA PRO A 58 -11.24 -0.20 3.92
C PRO A 58 -12.46 -0.28 4.84
N THR A 59 -12.97 -1.49 5.07
CA THR A 59 -13.91 -1.74 6.18
C THR A 59 -13.19 -1.48 7.49
N THR A 60 -13.57 -0.44 8.22
CA THR A 60 -12.88 -0.05 9.47
C THR A 60 -13.41 -0.76 10.70
N THR A 61 -14.71 -1.05 10.74
CA THR A 61 -15.39 -1.73 11.85
C THR A 61 -16.32 -2.84 11.37
N ASN A 62 -16.58 -3.82 12.24
CA ASN A 62 -17.61 -4.83 12.03
C ASN A 62 -18.99 -4.35 12.48
N ALA A 63 -20.02 -5.21 12.34
CA ALA A 63 -21.39 -4.90 12.74
C ALA A 63 -21.56 -4.62 14.26
N GLN A 64 -20.60 -5.04 15.08
CA GLN A 64 -20.54 -4.78 16.52
C GLN A 64 -19.70 -3.53 16.86
N ASN A 65 -19.39 -2.71 15.86
CA ASN A 65 -18.58 -1.49 15.98
C ASN A 65 -17.16 -1.74 16.55
N GLN A 66 -16.62 -2.95 16.34
CA GLN A 66 -15.26 -3.29 16.72
C GLN A 66 -14.31 -3.00 15.56
N VAL A 67 -13.17 -2.39 15.84
CA VAL A 67 -12.16 -2.08 14.82
C VAL A 67 -11.55 -3.36 14.27
N CYS A 68 -11.58 -3.50 12.95
CA CYS A 68 -11.04 -4.63 12.22
C CYS A 68 -9.52 -4.48 12.09
N PHE A 69 -8.75 -5.43 12.60
CA PHE A 69 -7.30 -5.36 12.51
C PHE A 69 -6.79 -5.50 11.07
N ASN A 70 -7.23 -6.53 10.34
CA ASN A 70 -6.69 -6.87 9.03
C ASN A 70 -6.98 -5.80 7.95
N THR A 71 -8.16 -5.18 7.99
CA THR A 71 -8.58 -4.17 7.01
C THR A 71 -8.34 -2.74 7.48
N ALA A 72 -8.28 -2.48 8.79
CA ALA A 72 -8.26 -1.12 9.34
C ALA A 72 -6.98 -0.71 10.09
N ILE A 73 -6.15 -1.65 10.53
CA ILE A 73 -4.97 -1.34 11.38
C ILE A 73 -3.69 -1.84 10.74
N LEU A 74 -3.66 -3.10 10.31
CA LEU A 74 -2.49 -3.68 9.66
C LEU A 74 -2.03 -2.86 8.45
N PRO A 75 -2.91 -2.38 7.55
CA PRO A 75 -2.45 -1.59 6.42
C PRO A 75 -1.83 -0.25 6.84
N LEU A 76 -2.28 0.35 7.95
CA LEU A 76 -1.69 1.58 8.48
C LEU A 76 -0.26 1.35 8.94
N PHE A 77 0.00 0.28 9.69
CA PHE A 77 1.35 -0.09 10.10
C PHE A 77 2.24 -0.46 8.91
N LEU A 78 1.73 -1.22 7.94
CA LEU A 78 2.50 -1.64 6.77
C LEU A 78 2.85 -0.48 5.84
N ALA A 79 1.91 0.43 5.59
CA ALA A 79 2.11 1.55 4.65
C ALA A 79 2.91 2.72 5.24
N ASN A 80 2.98 2.84 6.57
CA ASN A 80 3.56 4.02 7.23
C ASN A 80 4.73 3.72 8.18
N CYS A 81 4.93 2.46 8.59
CA CYS A 81 5.90 2.14 9.64
C CYS A 81 6.80 0.94 9.29
N ALA A 82 6.21 -0.15 8.78
CA ALA A 82 6.91 -1.40 8.49
C ALA A 82 7.57 -1.37 7.09
N THR A 83 8.37 -0.33 6.85
CA THR A 83 9.07 -0.09 5.61
C THR A 83 10.52 -0.58 5.71
N SER A 84 11.12 -0.94 4.58
CA SER A 84 12.53 -1.36 4.53
C SER A 84 13.44 -0.29 5.10
N GLY A 85 14.28 -0.65 6.08
CA GLY A 85 15.14 0.30 6.79
C GLY A 85 14.47 0.95 8.01
N CYS A 86 13.23 0.58 8.34
CA CYS A 86 12.52 1.03 9.53
C CYS A 86 11.99 -0.18 10.32
N HIS A 87 10.69 -0.26 10.59
CA HIS A 87 10.12 -1.28 11.47
C HIS A 87 9.55 -2.50 10.72
N ASP A 88 10.21 -2.91 9.63
CA ASP A 88 9.87 -4.14 8.92
C ASP A 88 10.45 -5.39 9.63
N SER A 89 10.27 -6.56 9.02
CA SER A 89 10.76 -7.81 9.60
C SER A 89 12.27 -8.05 9.50
N LYS A 90 12.97 -7.25 8.71
CA LYS A 90 14.40 -7.44 8.44
C LYS A 90 15.25 -6.45 9.22
N THR A 91 14.94 -5.16 9.10
CA THR A 91 15.60 -4.07 9.82
C THR A 91 15.14 -4.06 11.26
N ALA A 92 13.83 -4.17 11.49
CA ALA A 92 13.22 -4.13 12.82
C ALA A 92 13.81 -3.02 13.71
N GLU A 93 13.84 -1.78 13.21
CA GLU A 93 14.49 -0.63 13.87
C GLU A 93 14.03 -0.50 15.34
N GLU A 94 14.99 -0.26 16.24
CA GLU A 94 14.82 -0.33 17.70
C GLU A 94 14.19 -1.63 18.22
N GLY A 95 14.31 -2.72 17.46
CA GLY A 95 13.70 -4.02 17.73
C GLY A 95 12.18 -4.03 17.60
N TYR A 96 11.57 -3.16 16.79
CA TYR A 96 10.15 -3.22 16.46
C TYR A 96 9.95 -3.81 15.07
N ASP A 97 9.16 -4.88 15.00
CA ASP A 97 8.66 -5.44 13.76
C ASP A 97 7.13 -5.25 13.74
N LEU A 98 6.65 -4.43 12.80
CA LEU A 98 5.26 -4.02 12.71
C LEU A 98 4.53 -4.68 11.53
N THR A 99 5.01 -5.86 11.09
CA THR A 99 4.51 -6.54 9.88
C THR A 99 3.29 -7.46 10.10
N SER A 100 2.92 -7.73 11.35
CA SER A 100 1.83 -8.68 11.69
C SER A 100 1.24 -8.38 13.07
N TYR A 101 0.04 -8.89 13.32
CA TYR A 101 -0.67 -8.71 14.59
C TYR A 101 0.21 -9.07 15.79
N GLU A 102 0.74 -10.30 15.79
CA GLU A 102 1.47 -10.89 16.90
C GLU A 102 2.70 -10.06 17.26
N LYS A 103 3.36 -9.49 16.25
CA LYS A 103 4.56 -8.68 16.45
C LYS A 103 4.25 -7.26 16.91
N ILE A 104 3.18 -6.66 16.38
CA ILE A 104 2.71 -5.32 16.80
C ILE A 104 2.27 -5.34 18.26
N VAL A 105 1.40 -6.27 18.66
CA VAL A 105 0.87 -6.28 20.04
C VAL A 105 1.90 -6.71 21.08
N ARG A 106 2.94 -7.44 20.67
CA ARG A 106 4.00 -7.91 21.57
C ARG A 106 4.86 -6.77 22.13
N LYS A 107 4.99 -5.64 21.43
CA LYS A 107 5.89 -4.56 21.85
C LYS A 107 5.28 -3.17 21.63
N GLY A 108 5.15 -2.42 22.72
CA GLY A 108 4.72 -1.02 22.67
C GLY A 108 3.21 -0.80 22.60
N ILE A 109 2.41 -1.86 22.73
CA ILE A 109 0.94 -1.80 22.90
C ILE A 109 0.57 -2.19 24.33
N THR A 110 -0.23 -1.35 24.97
CA THR A 110 -0.95 -1.65 26.22
C THR A 110 -2.43 -1.76 25.87
N ALA A 111 -2.95 -2.98 25.72
CA ALA A 111 -4.34 -3.21 25.38
C ALA A 111 -5.29 -2.52 26.37
N GLY A 112 -6.31 -1.83 25.85
CA GLY A 112 -7.26 -1.03 26.61
C GLY A 112 -6.75 0.34 27.03
N ASN A 113 -5.53 0.75 26.62
CA ASN A 113 -5.00 2.06 26.96
C ASN A 113 -4.00 2.59 25.90
N ALA A 114 -4.52 3.31 24.91
CA ALA A 114 -3.73 3.98 23.88
C ALA A 114 -2.71 4.95 24.49
N LYS A 115 -3.10 5.73 25.50
CA LYS A 115 -2.22 6.71 26.16
C LYS A 115 -1.01 6.08 26.87
N LYS A 116 -1.10 4.82 27.29
CA LYS A 116 0.01 4.04 27.87
C LYS A 116 0.77 3.20 26.83
N SER A 117 0.36 3.21 25.57
CA SER A 117 1.00 2.45 24.50
C SER A 117 2.13 3.27 23.89
N LYS A 118 3.39 2.81 24.02
CA LYS A 118 4.56 3.50 23.48
C LYS A 118 4.45 3.75 21.97
N LEU A 119 3.92 2.78 21.20
CA LEU A 119 3.69 2.97 19.76
C LEU A 119 2.73 4.13 19.48
N TYR A 120 1.64 4.24 20.25
CA TYR A 120 0.72 5.36 20.08
C TYR A 120 1.34 6.70 20.49
N GLN A 121 2.11 6.72 21.58
CA GLN A 121 2.79 7.93 22.06
C GLN A 121 3.73 8.51 21.01
N VAL A 122 4.56 7.69 20.36
CA VAL A 122 5.49 8.18 19.33
C VAL A 122 4.77 8.61 18.04
N ILE A 123 3.62 8.01 17.73
CA ILE A 123 2.79 8.42 16.58
C ILE A 123 2.20 9.82 16.79
N ILE A 124 1.80 10.16 18.02
CA ILE A 124 1.19 11.47 18.34
C ILE A 124 2.21 12.53 18.80
N ASP A 125 3.48 12.17 18.92
CA ASP A 125 4.53 13.11 19.31
C ASP A 125 4.65 14.23 18.27
N THR A 126 5.01 15.43 18.72
CA THR A 126 5.16 16.63 17.86
C THR A 126 6.61 17.06 17.71
N SER A 127 7.53 16.41 18.41
CA SER A 127 8.97 16.64 18.35
C SER A 127 9.63 15.89 17.18
N ARG A 128 10.96 15.90 17.14
CA ARG A 128 11.73 15.13 16.15
C ARG A 128 11.71 13.62 16.38
N GLU A 129 11.29 13.19 17.56
CA GLU A 129 11.18 11.77 17.94
C GLU A 129 9.86 11.13 17.49
N ARG A 130 8.99 11.91 16.83
CA ARG A 130 7.71 11.41 16.32
C ARG A 130 7.89 10.39 15.20
N MET A 131 6.93 9.49 15.06
CA MET A 131 6.87 8.49 14.00
C MET A 131 5.70 8.77 13.03
N PRO A 132 5.92 8.72 11.71
CA PRO A 132 7.22 8.54 11.05
C PRO A 132 8.15 9.75 11.26
N PRO A 133 9.48 9.55 11.26
CA PRO A 133 10.42 10.62 11.59
C PRO A 133 10.42 11.69 10.49
N PRO A 134 10.62 12.98 10.83
CA PRO A 134 10.85 14.02 9.83
C PRO A 134 11.97 13.62 8.86
N PRO A 135 11.87 13.95 7.56
CA PRO A 135 10.93 14.88 6.94
C PRO A 135 9.58 14.26 6.56
N ASN A 136 9.29 13.01 6.92
CA ASN A 136 8.03 12.37 6.56
C ASN A 136 6.84 13.10 7.21
N ALA A 137 5.78 13.27 6.42
CA ALA A 137 4.53 13.87 6.88
C ALA A 137 3.91 13.01 8.00
N PRO A 138 3.27 13.62 9.01
CA PRO A 138 2.59 12.86 10.03
C PRO A 138 1.36 12.19 9.44
N MET A 139 0.95 11.09 10.05
CA MET A 139 -0.31 10.44 9.73
C MET A 139 -1.50 11.38 10.05
N SER A 140 -2.59 11.27 9.30
CA SER A 140 -3.80 12.07 9.56
C SER A 140 -4.43 11.74 10.92
N SER A 141 -5.11 12.72 11.51
CA SER A 141 -5.81 12.57 12.80
C SER A 141 -6.77 11.38 12.83
N ASP A 142 -7.47 11.12 11.73
CA ASP A 142 -8.49 10.08 11.65
C ASP A 142 -7.87 8.68 11.74
N LYS A 143 -6.72 8.47 11.07
CA LYS A 143 -5.97 7.21 11.14
C LYS A 143 -5.34 7.02 12.52
N ILE A 144 -4.84 8.10 13.13
CA ILE A 144 -4.33 8.09 14.52
C ILE A 144 -5.46 7.72 15.48
N GLN A 145 -6.64 8.31 15.33
CA GLN A 145 -7.81 8.01 16.16
C GLN A 145 -8.31 6.57 15.96
N LEU A 146 -8.20 6.02 14.76
CA LEU A 146 -8.53 4.62 14.48
C LEU A 146 -7.57 3.67 15.22
N ILE A 147 -6.27 3.95 15.23
CA ILE A 147 -5.28 3.21 16.02
C ILE A 147 -5.59 3.32 17.52
N ALA A 148 -5.88 4.52 18.02
CA ALA A 148 -6.27 4.73 19.41
C ALA A 148 -7.49 3.88 19.78
N SER A 149 -8.54 3.93 18.95
CA SER A 149 -9.78 3.19 19.15
C SER A 149 -9.56 1.69 19.18
N TRP A 150 -8.75 1.15 18.25
CA TRP A 150 -8.39 -0.26 18.26
C TRP A 150 -7.66 -0.67 19.54
N ILE A 151 -6.69 0.13 19.99
CA ILE A 151 -5.96 -0.15 21.24
C ILE A 151 -6.92 -0.11 22.43
N ASP A 152 -7.74 0.93 22.54
CA ASP A 152 -8.70 1.12 23.65
C ASP A 152 -9.79 0.04 23.66
N GLN A 153 -10.14 -0.54 22.51
CA GLN A 153 -11.01 -1.72 22.39
C GLN A 153 -10.31 -3.06 22.75
N GLY A 154 -9.06 -3.00 23.22
CA GLY A 154 -8.29 -4.14 23.67
C GLY A 154 -7.32 -4.71 22.62
N ALA A 155 -7.00 -3.96 21.56
CA ALA A 155 -6.03 -4.34 20.52
C ALA A 155 -6.29 -5.75 19.95
N LYS A 156 -7.56 -6.08 19.66
CA LYS A 156 -7.97 -7.42 19.23
C LYS A 156 -7.64 -7.68 17.76
N ASN A 157 -7.35 -8.93 17.42
CA ASN A 157 -7.18 -9.37 16.02
C ASN A 157 -8.54 -9.67 15.37
N ILE A 158 -9.42 -8.66 15.28
CA ILE A 158 -10.71 -8.83 14.61
C ILE A 158 -10.48 -8.85 13.11
N THR A 159 -10.85 -9.93 12.44
CA THR A 159 -10.79 -10.04 10.99
C THR A 159 -12.13 -9.66 10.38
N CYS A 160 -12.10 -8.76 9.41
CA CYS A 160 -13.26 -8.36 8.64
C CYS A 160 -13.02 -8.62 7.17
N GLU A 161 -14.10 -8.92 6.46
CA GLU A 161 -14.07 -9.00 5.01
C GLU A 161 -14.10 -7.59 4.42
N THR A 162 -13.39 -7.44 3.30
CA THR A 162 -13.55 -6.25 2.48
C THR A 162 -14.88 -6.39 1.74
N SER A 163 -15.90 -5.66 2.17
CA SER A 163 -17.19 -5.63 1.49
C SER A 163 -17.00 -4.95 0.14
N GLY A 164 -17.41 -5.59 -0.96
CA GLY A 164 -17.10 -5.07 -2.28
C GLY A 164 -17.54 -5.95 -3.43
N SER A 165 -17.99 -5.32 -4.52
CA SER A 165 -18.22 -6.00 -5.79
C SER A 165 -17.65 -5.19 -6.94
N THR A 166 -16.89 -5.85 -7.81
CA THR A 166 -16.42 -5.28 -9.08
C THR A 166 -17.48 -5.36 -10.18
N ASN A 167 -18.58 -6.09 -9.95
CA ASN A 167 -19.68 -6.27 -10.90
C ASN A 167 -20.69 -5.12 -10.89
N SER A 168 -20.19 -3.90 -10.68
CA SER A 168 -20.99 -2.68 -10.84
C SER A 168 -20.82 -2.17 -12.26
N THR A 169 -21.88 -1.65 -12.87
CA THR A 169 -21.82 -0.97 -14.18
C THR A 169 -21.31 0.47 -14.07
N GLN A 170 -21.20 1.03 -12.86
CA GLN A 170 -20.80 2.42 -12.64
C GLN A 170 -19.35 2.70 -13.03
N VAL A 171 -19.10 3.86 -13.64
CA VAL A 171 -17.74 4.32 -13.94
C VAL A 171 -16.99 4.58 -12.64
N ALA A 172 -15.75 4.09 -12.56
CA ALA A 172 -14.90 4.37 -11.41
C ALA A 172 -14.48 5.85 -11.40
N SER A 173 -14.89 6.58 -10.36
CA SER A 173 -14.44 7.95 -10.08
C SER A 173 -13.05 7.98 -9.44
N TYR A 174 -12.16 8.84 -9.96
CA TYR A 174 -10.84 9.05 -9.37
C TYR A 174 -10.95 9.60 -7.94
N SER A 175 -11.69 10.70 -7.76
CA SER A 175 -11.77 11.40 -6.49
C SER A 175 -12.54 10.61 -5.43
N LYS A 176 -13.62 9.93 -5.81
CA LYS A 176 -14.51 9.23 -4.86
C LYS A 176 -14.02 7.84 -4.51
N HIS A 177 -13.37 7.14 -5.44
CA HIS A 177 -13.05 5.72 -5.25
C HIS A 177 -11.56 5.44 -5.15
N LEU A 178 -10.71 6.14 -5.92
CA LEU A 178 -9.29 5.83 -5.97
C LEU A 178 -8.47 6.62 -4.95
N VAL A 179 -8.78 7.91 -4.77
CA VAL A 179 -8.09 8.74 -3.76
C VAL A 179 -8.15 8.12 -2.36
N PRO A 180 -9.28 7.59 -1.87
CA PRO A 180 -9.30 6.94 -0.56
C PRO A 180 -8.41 5.68 -0.48
N ILE A 181 -8.29 4.91 -1.58
CA ILE A 181 -7.35 3.78 -1.64
C ILE A 181 -5.91 4.31 -1.54
N PHE A 182 -5.53 5.28 -2.36
CA PHE A 182 -4.14 5.78 -2.35
C PHE A 182 -3.79 6.44 -1.03
N ASP A 183 -4.70 7.23 -0.47
CA ASP A 183 -4.48 7.85 0.84
C ASP A 183 -4.26 6.80 1.92
N TYR A 184 -5.06 5.74 1.92
CA TYR A 184 -5.00 4.76 2.98
C TYR A 184 -3.79 3.83 2.88
N TYR A 185 -3.46 3.41 1.66
CA TYR A 185 -2.50 2.34 1.43
C TYR A 185 -1.15 2.81 0.88
N CYS A 186 -1.05 4.00 0.27
CA CYS A 186 0.11 4.33 -0.58
C CYS A 186 0.82 5.62 -0.17
N THR A 187 0.09 6.65 0.25
CA THR A 187 0.66 7.99 0.50
C THR A 187 1.53 8.07 1.75
N GLY A 188 1.64 7.02 2.56
CA GLY A 188 2.62 6.95 3.65
C GLY A 188 4.07 7.09 3.14
N CYS A 189 4.34 6.53 1.96
CA CYS A 189 5.67 6.57 1.32
C CYS A 189 5.71 7.22 -0.07
N HIS A 190 4.55 7.45 -0.69
CA HIS A 190 4.42 7.97 -2.06
C HIS A 190 3.59 9.26 -2.08
N ASN A 191 4.04 10.29 -1.38
CA ASN A 191 3.39 11.59 -1.32
C ASN A 191 4.26 12.70 -1.92
N SER A 192 3.84 13.96 -1.80
CA SER A 192 4.57 15.11 -2.37
C SER A 192 5.92 15.35 -1.70
N THR A 193 6.08 14.93 -0.43
CA THR A 193 7.30 15.11 0.37
C THR A 193 8.15 13.83 0.37
N THR A 194 7.56 12.72 0.76
CA THR A 194 8.20 11.39 0.75
C THR A 194 7.90 10.72 -0.57
N GLN A 195 8.87 10.72 -1.48
CA GLN A 195 8.75 10.17 -2.83
C GLN A 195 9.59 8.89 -2.97
N SER A 196 9.29 7.86 -2.17
CA SER A 196 10.01 6.59 -2.24
C SER A 196 9.99 6.04 -3.68
N GLY A 197 11.16 5.69 -4.21
CA GLY A 197 11.30 5.26 -5.60
C GLY A 197 11.05 6.35 -6.65
N ASN A 198 11.12 7.64 -6.26
CA ASN A 198 10.76 8.80 -7.08
C ASN A 198 9.30 8.77 -7.56
N ILE A 199 8.40 8.24 -6.72
CA ILE A 199 6.98 8.10 -7.00
C ILE A 199 6.18 9.04 -6.10
N ASN A 200 5.32 9.85 -6.71
CA ASN A 200 4.35 10.70 -6.03
C ASN A 200 2.93 10.28 -6.45
N LEU A 201 2.08 9.90 -5.48
CA LEU A 201 0.67 9.55 -5.69
C LEU A 201 -0.29 10.65 -5.21
N THR A 202 0.22 11.83 -4.86
CA THR A 202 -0.62 13.01 -4.63
C THR A 202 -0.93 13.69 -5.95
N GLY A 203 -2.23 13.92 -6.21
CA GLY A 203 -2.71 14.61 -7.40
C GLY A 203 -2.91 13.70 -8.62
N TYR A 204 -3.99 13.97 -9.34
CA TYR A 204 -4.46 13.17 -10.48
C TYR A 204 -3.40 12.99 -11.58
N ALA A 205 -2.72 14.05 -11.99
CA ALA A 205 -1.77 13.98 -13.11
C ALA A 205 -0.60 13.01 -12.85
N ASN A 206 -0.12 12.96 -11.60
CA ASN A 206 0.96 12.07 -11.19
C ASN A 206 0.50 10.61 -11.23
N VAL A 207 -0.68 10.32 -10.65
CA VAL A 207 -1.26 8.97 -10.69
C VAL A 207 -1.56 8.53 -12.13
N GLN A 208 -2.12 9.40 -12.96
CA GLN A 208 -2.42 9.10 -14.35
C GLN A 208 -1.15 8.73 -15.13
N THR A 209 -0.02 9.39 -14.86
CA THR A 209 1.25 9.07 -15.52
C THR A 209 1.72 7.65 -15.20
N LEU A 210 1.56 7.22 -13.93
CA LEU A 210 1.93 5.86 -13.48
C LEU A 210 0.95 4.79 -13.95
N ALA A 211 -0.31 5.16 -14.12
CA ALA A 211 -1.31 4.29 -14.73
C ALA A 211 -1.02 4.08 -16.22
N LYS A 212 -0.73 5.17 -16.97
CA LYS A 212 -0.38 5.13 -18.40
C LYS A 212 0.84 4.27 -18.72
N ASN A 213 1.84 4.26 -17.85
CA ASN A 213 3.07 3.47 -18.06
C ASN A 213 3.02 2.08 -17.40
N GLY A 214 1.86 1.66 -16.89
CA GLY A 214 1.64 0.34 -16.30
C GLY A 214 2.25 0.13 -14.90
N LYS A 215 3.06 1.06 -14.38
CA LYS A 215 3.71 0.92 -13.07
C LYS A 215 2.71 0.82 -11.93
N LEU A 216 1.64 1.62 -11.98
CA LEU A 216 0.60 1.57 -10.94
C LEU A 216 -0.05 0.19 -10.90
N TYR A 217 -0.56 -0.28 -12.04
CA TYR A 217 -1.30 -1.54 -12.08
C TYR A 217 -0.40 -2.76 -11.82
N GLY A 218 0.80 -2.78 -12.40
CA GLY A 218 1.78 -3.86 -12.16
C GLY A 218 2.22 -3.95 -10.70
N ALA A 219 2.43 -2.81 -10.03
CA ALA A 219 2.83 -2.79 -8.62
C ALA A 219 1.70 -3.29 -7.68
N ILE A 220 0.45 -2.83 -7.86
CA ILE A 220 -0.66 -3.23 -6.98
C ILE A 220 -1.15 -4.66 -7.23
N THR A 221 -0.92 -5.20 -8.44
CA THR A 221 -1.21 -6.61 -8.76
C THR A 221 -0.11 -7.56 -8.31
N HIS A 222 1.05 -7.03 -7.89
CA HIS A 222 2.29 -7.78 -7.62
C HIS A 222 2.75 -8.57 -8.85
N ALA A 223 2.63 -7.96 -10.03
CA ALA A 223 3.06 -8.59 -11.28
C ALA A 223 4.59 -8.77 -11.33
N SER A 224 5.04 -9.84 -12.00
CA SER A 224 6.47 -10.07 -12.21
C SER A 224 7.14 -8.88 -12.90
N GLY A 225 8.33 -8.50 -12.44
CA GLY A 225 9.05 -7.32 -12.93
C GLY A 225 8.66 -5.99 -12.25
N TYR A 226 7.64 -5.98 -11.38
CA TYR A 226 7.24 -4.81 -10.59
C TYR A 226 7.57 -5.02 -9.11
N GLN A 227 7.87 -3.91 -8.41
CA GLN A 227 8.01 -3.94 -6.96
C GLN A 227 6.62 -4.06 -6.32
N PRO A 228 6.36 -5.05 -5.46
CA PRO A 228 5.05 -5.28 -4.87
C PRO A 228 4.68 -4.13 -3.93
N MET A 229 3.48 -3.58 -4.13
CA MET A 229 2.94 -2.48 -3.32
C MET A 229 1.53 -2.82 -2.82
N PRO A 230 1.11 -2.30 -1.65
CA PRO A 230 1.84 -1.37 -0.76
C PRO A 230 3.10 -1.91 -0.08
N SER A 231 3.20 -3.23 0.06
CA SER A 231 4.42 -3.89 0.51
C SER A 231 4.47 -5.31 -0.06
N SER A 232 5.52 -6.06 0.23
CA SER A 232 5.61 -7.48 -0.17
C SER A 232 4.62 -8.38 0.57
N SER A 233 4.18 -8.01 1.77
CA SER A 233 3.20 -8.75 2.57
C SER A 233 1.77 -8.17 2.47
N LEU A 234 1.68 -6.88 2.13
CA LEU A 234 0.53 -6.05 1.75
C LEU A 234 0.08 -6.16 0.30
N LYS A 235 -1.00 -6.87 -0.03
CA LYS A 235 -1.69 -6.72 -1.32
C LYS A 235 -3.07 -6.09 -1.15
N LEU A 236 -3.44 -5.17 -2.04
CA LEU A 236 -4.82 -4.68 -2.13
C LEU A 236 -5.78 -5.83 -2.45
N SER A 237 -7.04 -5.70 -2.04
CA SER A 237 -8.05 -6.70 -2.38
C SER A 237 -8.31 -6.73 -3.88
N ASP A 238 -8.77 -7.86 -4.40
CA ASP A 238 -9.14 -7.99 -5.82
C ASP A 238 -10.19 -6.95 -6.23
N CYS A 239 -11.08 -6.56 -5.31
CA CYS A 239 -12.04 -5.52 -5.61
C CYS A 239 -11.40 -4.12 -5.74
N GLN A 240 -10.46 -3.78 -4.86
CA GLN A 240 -9.70 -2.53 -4.96
C GLN A 240 -8.87 -2.48 -6.24
N ILE A 241 -8.20 -3.59 -6.59
CA ILE A 241 -7.43 -3.71 -7.84
C ILE A 241 -8.35 -3.58 -9.05
N GLY A 242 -9.51 -4.25 -9.04
CA GLY A 242 -10.51 -4.17 -10.10
C GLY A 242 -11.06 -2.76 -10.28
N LEU A 243 -11.20 -1.98 -9.21
CA LEU A 243 -11.62 -0.59 -9.27
C LEU A 243 -10.57 0.31 -9.95
N VAL A 244 -9.28 0.11 -9.64
CA VAL A 244 -8.18 0.78 -10.34
C VAL A 244 -8.15 0.38 -11.81
N LYS A 245 -8.30 -0.91 -12.12
CA LYS A 245 -8.36 -1.42 -13.50
C LYS A 245 -9.51 -0.77 -14.28
N LYS A 246 -10.70 -0.73 -13.69
CA LYS A 246 -11.88 -0.13 -14.31
C LYS A 246 -11.69 1.36 -14.60
N TRP A 247 -11.07 2.09 -13.68
CA TRP A 247 -10.71 3.49 -13.91
C TRP A 247 -9.71 3.63 -15.06
N ILE A 248 -8.69 2.77 -15.14
CA ILE A 248 -7.73 2.73 -16.25
C ILE A 248 -8.43 2.50 -17.58
N ASP A 249 -9.26 1.46 -17.65
CA ASP A 249 -9.99 1.04 -18.86
C ASP A 249 -11.02 2.10 -19.31
N SER A 250 -11.56 2.88 -18.37
CA SER A 250 -12.49 3.99 -18.66
C SER A 250 -11.78 5.28 -19.10
N GLY A 251 -10.49 5.22 -19.42
CA GLY A 251 -9.71 6.39 -19.88
C GLY A 251 -9.12 7.23 -18.76
N MET A 252 -9.05 6.71 -17.52
CA MET A 252 -8.46 7.36 -16.36
C MET A 252 -9.08 8.75 -16.09
N LEU A 253 -10.40 8.88 -16.01
CA LEU A 253 -11.07 10.18 -15.86
C LEU A 253 -10.71 10.89 -14.54
N ASN A 254 -10.67 12.23 -14.55
CA ASN A 254 -10.54 13.05 -13.33
C ASN A 254 -11.93 13.51 -12.87
N ASN A 255 -12.63 12.66 -12.13
CA ASN A 255 -14.05 12.82 -11.79
C ASN A 255 -14.37 12.40 -10.36
#